data_AF-A0A7S3MH67-F1
#
_entry.id   AF-A0A7S3MH67-F1
#
_cell.length_a   1.000
_cell.length_b   1.000
_cell.length_c   1.000
_cell.angle_alpha   90.00
_cell.angle_beta   90.00
_cell.angle_gamma   90.00
#
_symmetry.space_group_name_H-M   'P 1'
#
loop_
_entity.id
_entity.type
_entity.pdbx_description
1 polymer ?
#
loop_
_entity_poly.entity_id
_entity_poly.type
_entity_poly.pdbx_seq_one_letter_code
_entity_poly.pdbx_strand_id
1 'polypeptide(L)'
;CGGFSPPPPADTPEFRRWEANRRDSVSGDLHTCCRCIEPKFFLDAPDECEMNKFDDMMALLSHEAPDFRQLIAIDRHFDVFTRVWCVAELVQAHRAQIPQNVCLMSKKALDPDIGDLGIYIKLATLTVADCSASCSEDK
;
A
#
# COMPACT_ATOMS: atom_id res chain seq x y z
N CYS A 1 -0.15 -9.88 17.58
CA CYS A 1 -0.55 -11.11 16.85
C CYS A 1 -1.96 -10.92 16.30
N GLY A 2 -2.27 -11.42 15.11
CA GLY A 2 -3.60 -11.15 14.55
C GLY A 2 -3.73 -11.75 13.16
N GLY A 3 -4.83 -12.49 12.96
CA GLY A 3 -5.16 -13.08 11.68
C GLY A 3 -5.56 -12.04 10.64
N PHE A 4 -6.23 -12.49 9.59
CA PHE A 4 -6.79 -11.60 8.58
C PHE A 4 -7.86 -10.69 9.20
N SER A 5 -8.02 -9.48 8.65
CA SER A 5 -9.14 -8.60 8.97
C SER A 5 -10.48 -9.35 8.83
N PRO A 6 -11.55 -8.93 9.53
CA PRO A 6 -12.86 -9.56 9.39
C PRO A 6 -13.31 -9.68 7.92
N PRO A 7 -14.03 -10.76 7.55
CA PRO A 7 -14.58 -10.91 6.20
C PRO A 7 -15.52 -9.75 5.86
N PRO A 8 -15.39 -9.15 4.67
CA PRO A 8 -16.46 -8.37 4.06
C PRO A 8 -17.72 -9.23 3.85
N PRO A 9 -18.90 -8.64 3.58
CA PRO A 9 -20.11 -9.39 3.27
C PRO A 9 -19.89 -10.38 2.11
N ALA A 10 -20.43 -11.58 2.24
CA ALA A 10 -20.32 -12.62 1.22
C ALA A 10 -20.85 -12.13 -0.14
N ASP A 11 -20.30 -12.70 -1.23
CA ASP A 11 -20.64 -12.38 -2.62
C ASP A 11 -20.33 -10.96 -3.10
N THR A 12 -19.60 -10.17 -2.30
CA THR A 12 -19.12 -8.84 -2.73
C THR A 12 -17.78 -8.92 -3.49
N PRO A 13 -17.48 -7.95 -4.38
CA PRO A 13 -16.14 -7.78 -4.95
C PRO A 13 -15.04 -7.69 -3.88
N GLU A 14 -15.34 -7.03 -2.76
CA GLU A 14 -14.46 -6.86 -1.62
C GLU A 14 -14.15 -8.21 -0.95
N PHE A 15 -15.15 -9.08 -0.81
CA PHE A 15 -14.96 -10.43 -0.30
C PHE A 15 -14.04 -11.26 -1.21
N ARG A 16 -14.23 -11.18 -2.54
CA ARG A 16 -13.34 -11.87 -3.50
C ARG A 16 -11.90 -11.38 -3.37
N ARG A 17 -11.70 -10.06 -3.23
CA ARG A 17 -10.36 -9.48 -3.01
C ARG A 17 -9.77 -9.93 -1.68
N TRP A 18 -10.56 -9.95 -0.61
CA TRP A 18 -10.12 -10.39 0.72
C TRP A 18 -9.74 -11.89 0.77
N GLU A 19 -10.51 -12.75 0.09
CA GLU A 19 -10.21 -14.19 -0.02
C GLU A 19 -9.01 -14.46 -0.93
N ALA A 20 -8.76 -13.62 -1.94
CA ALA A 20 -7.54 -13.70 -2.73
C ALA A 20 -6.31 -13.24 -1.92
N ASN A 21 -6.40 -12.11 -1.20
CA ASN A 21 -5.27 -11.48 -0.50
C ASN A 21 -4.74 -12.25 0.71
N ARG A 22 -5.51 -13.20 1.24
CA ARG A 22 -5.06 -14.08 2.34
C ARG A 22 -4.25 -15.27 1.86
N ARG A 23 -4.18 -15.49 0.54
CA ARG A 23 -3.50 -16.64 -0.07
C ARG A 23 -2.29 -16.16 -0.82
N ASP A 24 -1.23 -16.95 -0.74
CA ASP A 24 -0.07 -16.78 -1.61
C ASP A 24 -0.49 -16.97 -3.07
N SER A 25 -0.13 -16.02 -3.92
CA SER A 25 -0.62 -15.95 -5.30
C SER A 25 0.01 -16.99 -6.22
N VAL A 26 1.08 -17.66 -5.77
CA VAL A 26 1.80 -18.69 -6.55
C VAL A 26 1.36 -20.09 -6.14
N SER A 27 1.30 -20.36 -4.84
CA SER A 27 0.96 -21.67 -4.27
C SER A 27 -0.54 -21.85 -3.99
N GLY A 28 -1.28 -20.75 -3.76
CA GLY A 28 -2.67 -20.79 -3.29
C GLY A 28 -2.82 -21.09 -1.80
N ASP A 29 -1.70 -21.28 -1.10
CA ASP A 29 -1.68 -21.59 0.32
C ASP A 29 -2.07 -20.37 1.15
N LEU A 30 -2.77 -20.62 2.26
CA LEU A 30 -3.14 -19.55 3.18
C LEU A 30 -1.88 -18.98 3.87
N HIS A 31 -1.74 -17.66 3.90
CA HIS A 31 -0.61 -17.03 4.58
C HIS A 31 -0.57 -17.43 6.05
N THR A 32 0.62 -17.82 6.52
CA THR A 32 0.85 -18.17 7.92
C THR A 32 0.73 -16.93 8.79
N CYS A 33 -0.22 -16.95 9.73
CA CYS A 33 -0.34 -15.87 10.70
C CYS A 33 0.80 -15.91 11.73
N CYS A 34 1.30 -14.75 12.10
CA CYS A 34 2.36 -14.63 13.09
C CYS A 34 1.91 -15.14 14.47
N ARG A 35 2.74 -15.98 15.09
CA ARG A 35 2.49 -16.63 16.40
C ARG A 35 3.34 -16.06 17.53
N CYS A 36 3.95 -14.88 17.36
CA CYS A 36 4.82 -14.29 18.38
C CYS A 36 4.07 -13.90 19.67
N ILE A 37 2.73 -13.87 19.66
CA ILE A 37 1.84 -13.46 20.77
C ILE A 37 2.03 -11.98 21.19
N GLU A 38 3.04 -11.30 20.67
CA GLU A 38 3.31 -9.88 20.94
C GLU A 38 2.07 -9.02 20.65
N PRO A 39 1.65 -8.13 21.57
CA PRO A 39 0.56 -7.20 21.34
C PRO A 39 0.82 -6.36 20.09
N LYS A 40 -0.26 -6.08 19.34
CA LYS A 40 -0.20 -5.14 18.23
C LYS A 40 -0.71 -3.79 18.73
N PHE A 41 0.19 -2.84 18.88
CA PHE A 41 -0.15 -1.46 19.23
C PHE A 41 -0.65 -0.72 17.99
N PHE A 42 -1.77 -0.02 18.12
CA PHE A 42 -2.36 0.80 17.07
C PHE A 42 -2.33 2.28 17.50
N LEU A 43 -3.15 3.12 16.89
CA LEU A 43 -3.22 4.57 17.17
C LEU A 43 -3.56 4.92 18.63
N ASP A 44 -4.10 3.97 19.40
CA ASP A 44 -4.41 4.11 20.83
C ASP A 44 -3.18 4.14 21.73
N ALA A 45 -2.02 3.71 21.23
CA ALA A 45 -0.73 3.71 21.90
C ALA A 45 0.34 4.27 20.93
N PRO A 46 0.34 5.59 20.67
CA PRO A 46 1.12 6.17 19.57
C PRO A 46 2.63 6.03 19.74
N ASP A 47 3.13 6.03 20.98
CA ASP A 47 4.55 5.89 21.27
C ASP A 47 5.04 4.45 21.00
N GLU A 48 4.18 3.46 21.20
CA GLU A 48 4.44 2.03 20.98
C GLU A 48 4.05 1.57 19.56
N CYS A 49 3.20 2.32 18.86
CA CYS A 49 2.73 1.99 17.52
C CYS A 49 3.88 2.06 16.51
N GLU A 50 4.24 0.97 15.86
CA GLU A 50 5.28 1.01 14.82
C GLU A 50 4.77 1.64 13.51
N MET A 51 3.45 1.61 13.28
CA MET A 51 2.85 2.01 12.01
C MET A 51 2.91 3.53 11.75
N ASN A 52 3.01 4.36 12.79
CA ASN A 52 3.13 5.82 12.65
C ASN A 52 4.59 6.31 12.51
N LYS A 53 5.58 5.42 12.65
CA LYS A 53 7.02 5.78 12.63
C LYS A 53 7.65 5.73 11.24
N PHE A 54 6.83 5.59 10.20
CA PHE A 54 7.33 5.37 8.85
C PHE A 54 8.12 6.58 8.35
N ASP A 55 7.64 7.79 8.59
CA ASP A 55 8.32 9.03 8.16
C ASP A 55 9.70 9.19 8.81
N ASP A 56 9.79 8.90 10.10
CA ASP A 56 11.05 8.93 10.87
C ASP A 56 12.03 7.86 10.36
N MET A 57 11.54 6.65 10.10
CA MET A 57 12.36 5.57 9.55
C MET A 57 12.87 5.88 8.16
N MET A 58 12.06 6.49 7.30
CA MET A 58 12.51 6.91 5.96
C MET A 58 13.60 7.98 6.04
N ALA A 59 13.44 8.96 6.94
CA ALA A 59 14.43 10.01 7.17
C ALA A 59 15.73 9.45 7.75
N LEU A 60 15.65 8.49 8.67
CA LEU A 60 16.81 7.82 9.23
C LEU A 60 17.55 7.01 8.16
N LEU A 61 16.82 6.18 7.40
CA LEU A 61 17.41 5.31 6.38
C LEU A 61 18.03 6.09 5.22
N SER A 62 17.45 7.23 4.83
CA SER A 62 18.06 8.09 3.80
C SER A 62 19.41 8.67 4.24
N HIS A 63 19.61 8.82 5.56
CA HIS A 63 20.85 9.31 6.13
C HIS A 63 21.87 8.19 6.37
N GLU A 64 21.43 7.07 6.95
CA GLU A 64 22.31 6.02 7.45
C GLU A 64 22.67 4.96 6.42
N ALA A 65 21.81 4.70 5.44
CA ALA A 65 22.01 3.67 4.44
C ALA A 65 22.39 4.29 3.08
N PRO A 66 23.67 4.20 2.66
CA PRO A 66 24.06 4.56 1.31
C PRO A 66 23.23 3.78 0.28
N ASP A 67 22.81 4.45 -0.78
CA ASP A 67 21.98 3.87 -1.84
C ASP A 67 20.59 3.38 -1.41
N PHE A 68 20.05 3.88 -0.29
CA PHE A 68 18.65 3.65 0.05
C PHE A 68 17.72 4.19 -1.06
N ARG A 69 16.76 3.37 -1.49
CA ARG A 69 15.84 3.65 -2.59
C ARG A 69 14.44 3.13 -2.26
N GLN A 70 13.43 3.83 -2.76
CA GLN A 70 12.04 3.40 -2.63
C GLN A 70 11.60 2.70 -3.92
N LEU A 71 11.16 1.44 -3.78
CA LEU A 71 10.55 0.67 -4.87
C LEU A 71 9.02 0.71 -4.72
N ILE A 72 8.35 1.22 -5.74
CA ILE A 72 6.90 1.41 -5.75
C ILE A 72 6.30 0.35 -6.68
N ALA A 73 5.92 -0.79 -6.10
CA ALA A 73 5.26 -1.86 -6.83
C ALA A 73 3.77 -1.56 -6.98
N ILE A 74 3.33 -1.28 -8.21
CA ILE A 74 1.94 -0.93 -8.50
C ILE A 74 1.14 -2.17 -8.83
N ASP A 75 -0.03 -2.31 -8.19
CA ASP A 75 -0.97 -3.37 -8.50
C ASP A 75 -1.64 -3.17 -9.88
N ARG A 76 -2.25 -4.22 -10.41
CA ARG A 76 -2.88 -4.21 -11.74
C ARG A 76 -3.97 -3.14 -11.90
N HIS A 77 -4.58 -2.70 -10.81
CA HIS A 77 -5.68 -1.73 -10.79
C HIS A 77 -5.22 -0.35 -10.36
N PHE A 78 -3.93 -0.13 -10.07
CA PHE A 78 -3.39 1.15 -9.62
C PHE A 78 -4.05 1.66 -8.33
N ASP A 79 -4.50 0.73 -7.47
CA ASP A 79 -5.13 1.02 -6.19
C ASP A 79 -4.11 1.50 -5.14
N VAL A 80 -2.81 1.28 -5.33
CA VAL A 80 -1.77 1.88 -4.48
C VAL A 80 -1.98 3.40 -4.32
N PHE A 81 -2.39 4.09 -5.39
CA PHE A 81 -2.59 5.54 -5.35
C PHE A 81 -3.91 5.97 -4.69
N THR A 82 -4.85 5.05 -4.46
CA THR A 82 -6.09 5.34 -3.70
C THR A 82 -5.93 5.07 -2.20
N ARG A 83 -4.72 4.76 -1.73
CA ARG A 83 -4.40 4.57 -0.31
C ARG A 83 -3.63 5.79 0.18
N VAL A 84 -4.23 6.59 1.06
CA VAL A 84 -3.68 7.89 1.46
C VAL A 84 -2.28 7.75 2.08
N TRP A 85 -2.07 6.70 2.89
CA TRP A 85 -0.78 6.39 3.50
C TRP A 85 0.29 6.11 2.45
N CYS A 86 -0.02 5.33 1.41
CA CYS A 86 0.93 5.09 0.33
C CYS A 86 1.29 6.40 -0.39
N VAL A 87 0.33 7.31 -0.61
CA VAL A 87 0.61 8.62 -1.22
C VAL A 87 1.47 9.50 -0.31
N ALA A 88 1.20 9.52 0.99
CA ALA A 88 2.00 10.25 1.97
C ALA A 88 3.46 9.76 1.97
N GLU A 89 3.68 8.44 1.96
CA GLU A 89 5.01 7.82 1.88
C GLU A 89 5.76 8.19 0.59
N LEU A 90 5.06 8.28 -0.53
CA LEU A 90 5.65 8.74 -1.81
C LEU A 90 6.12 10.19 -1.71
N VAL A 91 5.31 11.06 -1.11
CA VAL A 91 5.64 12.47 -0.91
C VAL A 91 6.80 12.62 0.06
N GLN A 92 6.82 11.83 1.14
CA GLN A 92 7.91 11.87 2.12
C GLN A 92 9.23 11.43 1.51
N ALA A 93 9.25 10.36 0.73
CA ALA A 93 10.44 9.91 0.01
C ALA A 93 10.98 11.00 -0.93
N HIS A 94 10.09 11.66 -1.66
CA HIS A 94 10.43 12.75 -2.56
C HIS A 94 11.06 13.93 -1.80
N ARG A 95 10.48 14.33 -0.65
CA ARG A 95 11.04 15.38 0.21
C ARG A 95 12.41 15.02 0.77
N ALA A 96 12.60 13.76 1.17
CA ALA A 96 13.87 13.24 1.67
C ALA A 96 14.91 12.95 0.56
N GLN A 97 14.60 13.25 -0.71
CA GLN A 97 15.47 12.99 -1.87
C GLN A 97 15.86 11.51 -2.01
N ILE A 98 15.02 10.60 -1.52
CA ILE A 98 15.19 9.15 -1.72
C ILE A 98 14.82 8.85 -3.17
N PRO A 99 15.70 8.22 -3.98
CA PRO A 99 15.36 7.86 -5.35
C PRO A 99 14.19 6.86 -5.38
N GLN A 100 13.19 7.16 -6.22
CA GLN A 100 11.97 6.37 -6.36
C GLN A 100 11.94 5.63 -7.70
N ASN A 101 11.60 4.35 -7.67
CA ASN A 101 11.48 3.50 -8.86
C ASN A 101 10.09 2.87 -8.90
N VAL A 102 9.33 3.12 -9.97
CA VAL A 102 8.00 2.52 -10.15
C VAL A 102 8.10 1.21 -10.93
N CYS A 103 7.53 0.15 -10.37
CA CYS A 103 7.43 -1.16 -10.99
C CYS A 103 5.98 -1.47 -11.37
N LEU A 104 5.76 -1.63 -12.66
CA LEU A 104 4.48 -2.04 -13.24
C LEU A 104 4.55 -3.52 -13.60
N MET A 105 3.44 -4.24 -13.42
CA MET A 105 3.33 -5.63 -13.90
C MET A 105 3.57 -5.73 -15.42
N SER A 106 3.10 -4.75 -16.19
CA SER A 106 3.29 -4.70 -17.64
C SER A 106 3.25 -3.25 -18.13
N LYS A 107 4.15 -2.91 -19.05
CA LYS A 107 4.16 -1.59 -19.73
C LYS A 107 2.91 -1.37 -20.58
N LYS A 108 2.23 -2.45 -20.99
CA LYS A 108 0.95 -2.39 -21.71
C LYS A 108 -0.15 -1.68 -20.90
N ALA A 109 -0.04 -1.67 -19.56
CA ALA A 109 -1.02 -0.97 -18.73
C ALA A 109 -1.03 0.56 -18.93
N LEU A 110 0.04 1.12 -19.51
CA LEU A 110 0.17 2.52 -19.88
C LEU A 110 0.36 2.66 -21.41
N ASP A 111 -0.12 1.72 -22.21
CA ASP A 111 -0.03 1.87 -23.66
C ASP A 111 -1.24 2.65 -24.19
N PRO A 112 -1.06 3.87 -24.73
CA PRO A 112 -2.17 4.67 -25.23
C PRO A 112 -2.89 4.02 -26.42
N ASP A 113 -2.24 3.08 -27.12
CA ASP A 113 -2.79 2.41 -28.31
C ASP A 113 -3.77 1.28 -27.96
N ILE A 114 -3.85 0.87 -26.69
CA ILE A 114 -4.67 -0.27 -26.25
C ILE A 114 -6.17 0.08 -26.14
N GLY A 115 -6.57 1.33 -26.37
CA GLY A 115 -7.98 1.74 -26.39
C GLY A 115 -8.68 1.74 -25.02
N ASP A 116 -8.07 1.14 -23.99
CA ASP A 116 -8.47 1.26 -22.59
C ASP A 116 -7.77 2.46 -21.95
N LEU A 117 -8.39 3.64 -22.11
CA LEU A 117 -7.94 4.88 -21.50
C LEU A 117 -8.30 4.99 -20.01
N GLY A 118 -8.95 3.97 -19.42
CA GLY A 118 -9.50 4.05 -18.07
C GLY A 118 -8.44 4.28 -17.00
N ILE A 119 -7.27 3.63 -17.12
CA ILE A 119 -6.14 3.82 -16.20
C ILE A 119 -5.58 5.24 -16.32
N TYR A 120 -5.42 5.74 -17.54
CA TYR A 120 -4.93 7.08 -17.80
C TYR A 120 -5.85 8.15 -17.19
N ILE A 121 -7.16 8.01 -17.40
CA ILE A 121 -8.16 8.91 -16.83
C ILE A 121 -8.10 8.82 -15.30
N LYS A 122 -8.10 7.61 -14.72
CA LYS A 122 -8.00 7.41 -13.27
C LYS A 122 -6.80 8.14 -12.68
N LEU A 123 -5.61 7.98 -13.26
CA LEU A 123 -4.39 8.64 -12.77
C LEU A 123 -4.41 10.16 -12.97
N ALA A 124 -4.97 10.65 -14.08
CA ALA A 124 -5.04 12.08 -14.38
C ALA A 124 -6.07 12.82 -13.53
N THR A 125 -7.13 12.14 -13.07
CA THR A 125 -8.18 12.74 -12.26
C THR A 125 -8.07 12.40 -10.77
N LEU A 126 -7.11 11.57 -10.37
CA LEU A 126 -6.97 11.14 -8.99
C LEU A 126 -6.63 12.33 -8.09
N THR A 127 -7.42 12.50 -7.04
CA THR A 127 -7.18 13.49 -6.00
C THR A 127 -7.03 12.82 -4.63
N VAL A 128 -6.49 13.56 -3.66
CA VAL A 128 -6.40 13.08 -2.27
C VAL A 128 -7.80 12.76 -1.71
N ALA A 129 -8.85 13.45 -2.16
CA ALA A 129 -10.22 13.18 -1.76
C ALA A 129 -10.73 11.79 -2.19
N ASP A 130 -10.14 11.22 -3.25
CA ASP A 130 -10.44 9.87 -3.74
C ASP A 130 -9.70 8.78 -2.95
N CYS A 131 -8.82 9.18 -2.01
CA CYS A 131 -8.06 8.24 -1.20
C CYS A 131 -8.87 7.64 -0.04
N SER A 132 -8.45 6.46 0.38
CA SER A 132 -9.01 5.70 1.47
C SER A 132 -7.96 5.44 2.55
N ALA A 133 -8.42 5.42 3.79
CA ALA A 133 -7.65 5.07 4.97
C ALA A 133 -8.44 4.07 5.81
N SER A 134 -7.73 3.26 6.58
CA SER A 134 -8.36 2.32 7.52
C SER A 134 -8.85 3.00 8.79
N CYS A 135 -8.29 4.17 9.15
CA CYS A 135 -8.81 5.06 10.18
C CYS A 135 -9.44 6.29 9.52
N SER A 136 -10.60 6.73 10.01
CA SER A 136 -11.28 7.92 9.48
C SER A 136 -10.55 9.22 9.78
N GLU A 137 -9.73 9.25 10.83
CA GLU A 137 -8.94 10.42 11.25
C GLU A 137 -7.77 10.72 10.28
N ASP A 138 -7.41 9.73 9.45
CA ASP A 138 -6.31 9.85 8.47
C ASP A 138 -6.78 10.33 7.09
N LYS A 139 -8.08 10.63 6.92
CA LYS A 139 -8.64 11.24 5.70
C LYS A 139 -8.73 12.76 5.84
#